data_AF-A0A163CYL0-F1
#
_entry.id   AF-A0A163CYL0-F1
#
_cell.length_a   1.000
_cell.length_b   1.000
_cell.length_c   1.000
_cell.angle_alpha   90.00
_cell.angle_beta   90.00
_cell.angle_gamma   90.00
#
_symmetry.space_group_name_H-M   'P 1'
#
loop_
_entity.id
_entity.type
_entity.pdbx_description
1 polymer ?
#
loop_
_entity_poly.entity_id
_entity_poly.type
_entity_poly.pdbx_seq_one_letter_code
_entity_poly.pdbx_strand_id
1 'polypeptide(L)' 'LVPCSTAWKRMSSHPRFEAFNLDDLCDQLKRKAKCSENGPVFEEEEIDIVI' A
#
# COMPACT_ATOMS: atom_id res chain seq x y z
N LEU A 1 8.36 -5.54 -7.43
CA LEU A 1 6.97 -5.04 -7.60
C LEU A 1 6.04 -5.89 -6.75
N VAL A 2 5.31 -5.25 -5.84
CA VAL A 2 4.46 -5.92 -4.85
C VAL A 2 2.99 -5.73 -5.23
N PRO A 3 2.20 -6.81 -5.34
CA PRO A 3 0.76 -6.70 -5.59
C PRO A 3 0.06 -5.94 -4.47
N CYS A 4 -0.97 -5.16 -4.82
CA CYS A 4 -1.77 -4.40 -3.85
C CYS A 4 -2.26 -5.24 -2.65
N SER A 5 -2.71 -6.46 -2.90
CA SER A 5 -3.16 -7.38 -1.84
C SER A 5 -2.05 -7.76 -0.84
N THR A 6 -0.80 -7.84 -1.29
CA THR A 6 0.36 -8.14 -0.44
C THR A 6 0.79 -6.91 0.34
N ALA A 7 0.83 -5.74 -0.32
CA ALA A 7 1.11 -4.47 0.34
C ALA A 7 0.10 -4.20 1.47
N TRP A 8 -1.20 -4.39 1.19
CA TRP A 8 -2.27 -4.20 2.16
C TRP A 8 -2.11 -5.07 3.41
N LYS A 9 -1.77 -6.35 3.24
CA LYS A 9 -1.50 -7.25 4.38
C LYS A 9 -0.34 -6.78 5.25
N ARG A 10 0.72 -6.22 4.66
CA ARG A 10 1.86 -5.67 5.41
C ARG A 10 1.42 -4.46 6.24
N MET A 11 0.76 -3.50 5.61
CA MET A 11 0.26 -2.29 6.30
C MET A 11 -0.74 -2.65 7.40
N SER A 12 -1.72 -3.53 7.13
CA SER A 12 -2.74 -3.92 8.10
C SER A 12 -2.19 -4.75 9.26
N SER A 13 -0.98 -5.29 9.16
CA SER A 13 -0.30 -5.99 10.25
C SER A 13 0.40 -5.05 11.24
N HIS A 14 0.51 -3.76 10.90
CA HIS A 14 1.19 -2.78 11.73
C HIS A 14 0.33 -2.44 12.98
N PRO A 15 0.90 -2.43 14.20
CA PRO A 15 0.14 -2.21 15.43
C PRO A 15 -0.48 -0.81 15.54
N ARG A 16 -0.02 0.14 14.72
CA ARG A 16 -0.60 1.50 14.62
C ARG A 16 -1.54 1.67 13.44
N PHE A 17 -1.84 0.62 12.68
CA PHE A 17 -2.68 0.70 11.48
C PHE A 17 -4.02 1.39 11.76
N GLU A 18 -4.65 1.10 12.90
CA GLU A 18 -5.92 1.71 13.32
C GLU A 18 -5.82 3.21 13.66
N ALA A 19 -4.63 3.73 13.91
CA ALA A 19 -4.41 5.16 14.16
C ALA A 19 -4.27 5.96 12.87
N PHE A 20 -4.09 5.30 11.72
CA PHE A 20 -4.01 5.96 10.42
C PHE A 20 -5.40 6.23 9.84
N ASN A 21 -5.52 7.33 9.11
CA ASN A 21 -6.71 7.57 8.30
C ASN A 21 -6.68 6.64 7.08
N LEU A 22 -7.61 5.68 7.07
CA LEU A 22 -7.70 4.67 6.01
C LEU A 22 -7.97 5.28 4.63
N ASP A 23 -8.76 6.36 4.57
CA ASP A 23 -9.09 7.04 3.32
C ASP A 23 -7.85 7.72 2.72
N ASP A 24 -7.11 8.45 3.56
CA ASP A 24 -5.87 9.11 3.15
C ASP A 24 -4.81 8.09 2.70
N LEU A 25 -4.68 6.98 3.44
CA LEU A 25 -3.81 5.87 3.07
C LEU A 25 -4.19 5.26 1.71
N CYS A 26 -5.49 5.01 1.48
CA CYS A 26 -5.98 4.46 0.22
C CYS A 26 -5.71 5.41 -0.95
N ASP A 27 -5.85 6.72 -0.75
CA ASP A 27 -5.59 7.71 -1.79
C ASP A 27 -4.09 7.85 -2.10
N GLN A 28 -3.23 7.79 -1.08
CA GLN A 28 -1.78 7.72 -1.28
C GLN A 28 -1.37 6.46 -2.06
N LEU A 29 -1.95 5.30 -1.73
CA LEU A 29 -1.70 4.06 -2.44
C LEU A 29 -2.17 4.14 -3.90
N LYS A 30 -3.38 4.64 -4.16
CA LYS A 30 -3.87 4.79 -5.54
C LYS A 30 -2.93 5.67 -6.40
N ARG A 31 -2.35 6.72 -5.80
CA ARG A 31 -1.44 7.64 -6.51
C ARG A 31 -0.08 7.01 -6.84
N LYS A 32 0.40 6.08 -6.01
CA LYS A 32 1.68 5.39 -6.20
C LYS A 32 1.55 4.08 -6.98
N ALA A 33 0.34 3.54 -7.09
CA ALA A 33 0.09 2.28 -7.78
C ALA A 33 0.48 2.36 -9.27
N LYS A 34 1.23 1.35 -9.73
CA LYS A 34 1.61 1.16 -11.13
C LYS A 34 0.74 0.07 -11.75
N CYS A 35 0.33 0.26 -13.01
CA CYS A 35 -0.43 -0.77 -13.73
C CYS A 35 0.48 -1.92 -14.15
N SER A 36 0.02 -3.15 -13.95
CA SER A 36 0.62 -4.37 -14.50
C SER A 36 -0.44 -5.25 -15.14
N GLU A 37 -0.03 -6.28 -15.87
CA GLU A 37 -0.92 -7.26 -16.49
C GLU A 37 -1.81 -7.99 -15.48
N ASN A 38 -1.34 -8.11 -14.23
CA ASN A 38 -2.05 -8.79 -13.13
C ASN A 38 -2.68 -7.81 -12.12
N GLY A 39 -2.83 -6.53 -12.49
CA GLY A 39 -3.42 -5.49 -11.65
C GLY A 39 -2.41 -4.51 -11.03
N PRO A 40 -2.82 -3.72 -10.03
CA PRO A 40 -1.99 -2.67 -9.45
C PRO A 40 -0.85 -3.24 -8.60
N VAL A 41 0.36 -2.73 -8.85
CA VAL A 41 1.59 -3.09 -8.15
C VAL A 41 2.33 -1.87 -7.64
N PHE A 42 3.13 -2.05 -6.60
CA PHE A 42 3.92 -1.01 -5.93
C PHE A 42 5.41 -1.35 -5.99
N GLU A 43 6.29 -0.36 -5.96
CA GLU A 43 7.69 -0.60 -5.63
C GLU A 43 7.86 -0.87 -4.14
N GLU A 44 8.88 -1.66 -3.77
CA GLU A 44 9.09 -2.00 -2.35
C GLU A 44 9.45 -0.75 -1.54
N GLU A 45 10.26 0.14 -2.10
CA GLU A 45 10.60 1.41 -1.46
C GLU A 45 9.37 2.30 -1.19
N GLU A 46 8.34 2.20 -2.04
CA GLU A 46 7.11 3.01 -1.87
C GLU A 46 6.23 2.52 -0.72
N ILE A 47 6.33 1.23 -0.37
CA ILE A 47 5.62 0.62 0.75
C ILE A 47 6.30 1.02 2.06
N ASP A 48 7.63 0.97 2.12
CA ASP A 48 8.38 1.27 3.36
C ASP A 48 8.25 2.74 3.81
N ILE A 49 7.98 3.67 2.89
CA ILE A 49 7.74 5.09 3.23
C ILE A 49 6.40 5.28 3.98
N VAL A 50 5.47 4.34 3.85
CA VAL A 50 4.09 4.46 4.35
C VAL A 50 3.91 3.75 5.71
N ILE A 51 4.83 2.87 6.10
CA ILE A 51 4.76 2.06 7.34
C ILE A 51 5.53 2.74 8.47
#